data_AF-A0A061NIG4-F1
#
_entry.id   AF-A0A061NIG4-F1
#
_cell.length_a   1.000
_cell.length_b   1.000
_cell.length_c   1.000
_cell.angle_alpha   90.00
_cell.angle_beta   90.00
_cell.angle_gamma   90.00
#
_symmetry.space_group_name_H-M   'P 1'
#
loop_
_entity.id
_entity.type
_entity.pdbx_description
1 polymer ?
#
loop_
_entity_poly.entity_id
_entity_poly.type
_entity_poly.pdbx_seq_one_letter_code
_entity_poly.pdbx_strand_id
1 'polypeptide(L)'
;MERAKTAQLIITNHALLFADRFSRHQLLPEFQYAIIDEAHQIEETAGRHLGRRSSYQALVRWTGRWGLQDREGLFSEIELANRTEDTKALSSEWLKNRKSELIGLQQEWLQLFHQLQAVASGSVDPVVRYRPSQFQGRGVEDTIRRVDLLVDQTLHSWNQAIEALDEKDREQVLWKKVRHLLDDLKDEHDQLSFLLVEEHEQHVYWMETDRDKRADRIRLTERPVQIGKQLDEQLFTCTKSIIFTSATLTVKGSFQYMMDEIGLTNNQTDTLVVKSPFSYENQAELLIPSDFPDVKNEEQFVSSVTEFISMLTSAVNGRMLVLFTSYEMLQKTYEQLKPYIEDLNYSVFTQGANGEQRGKLIKKFKKHERSILMGTSTFWEGIDLPGDDVSASLS
;
A
#
# COMPACT_ATOMS: atom_id res chain seq x y z
N MET A 1 -12.76 -20.93 -0.23
CA MET A 1 -11.95 -21.77 0.66
C MET A 1 -12.19 -23.26 0.41
N GLU A 2 -13.39 -23.79 0.65
CA GLU A 2 -13.68 -25.24 0.46
C GLU A 2 -13.29 -25.78 -0.93
N ARG A 3 -13.65 -25.07 -2.01
CA ARG A 3 -13.26 -25.44 -3.38
C ARG A 3 -11.75 -25.36 -3.66
N ALA A 4 -11.02 -24.52 -2.94
CA ALA A 4 -9.57 -24.40 -3.11
C ALA A 4 -8.85 -25.64 -2.57
N LYS A 5 -9.36 -26.23 -1.48
CA LYS A 5 -8.77 -27.44 -0.85
C LYS A 5 -8.77 -28.67 -1.77
N THR A 6 -9.67 -28.73 -2.75
CA THR A 6 -9.76 -29.84 -3.70
C THR A 6 -9.33 -29.46 -5.12
N ALA A 7 -8.89 -28.22 -5.33
CA ALA A 7 -8.46 -27.75 -6.64
C ALA A 7 -7.07 -28.29 -6.99
N GLN A 8 -6.89 -28.69 -8.25
CA GLN A 8 -5.58 -29.09 -8.78
C GLN A 8 -4.73 -27.90 -9.21
N LEU A 9 -5.37 -26.76 -9.49
CA LEU A 9 -4.75 -25.50 -9.87
C LEU A 9 -5.41 -24.36 -9.09
N ILE A 10 -4.59 -23.52 -8.47
CA ILE A 10 -5.04 -22.33 -7.76
C ILE A 10 -4.41 -21.12 -8.43
N ILE A 11 -5.26 -20.19 -8.87
CA ILE A 11 -4.84 -18.90 -9.39
C ILE A 11 -5.11 -17.87 -8.32
N THR A 12 -4.06 -17.18 -7.89
CA THR A 12 -4.12 -16.12 -6.88
C THR A 12 -3.25 -14.95 -7.29
N ASN A 13 -3.46 -13.79 -6.68
CA ASN A 13 -2.56 -12.65 -6.85
C ASN A 13 -1.36 -12.75 -5.92
N HIS A 14 -0.30 -11.99 -6.21
CA HIS A 14 0.90 -11.93 -5.38
C HIS A 14 0.61 -11.49 -3.94
N ALA A 15 -0.33 -10.56 -3.76
CA ALA A 15 -0.66 -10.05 -2.44
C ALA A 15 -1.17 -11.16 -1.51
N LEU A 16 -2.13 -11.98 -1.97
CA LEU A 16 -2.65 -13.09 -1.19
C LEU A 16 -1.60 -14.20 -1.03
N LEU A 17 -0.75 -14.46 -2.04
CA LEU A 17 0.35 -15.41 -1.91
C LEU A 17 1.31 -15.02 -0.77
N PHE A 18 1.78 -13.77 -0.74
CA PHE A 18 2.74 -13.32 0.28
C PHE A 18 2.09 -13.09 1.63
N ALA A 19 0.85 -12.57 1.68
CA ALA A 19 0.08 -12.49 2.92
C ALA A 19 -0.09 -13.88 3.55
N ASP A 20 -0.35 -14.91 2.73
CA ASP A 20 -0.48 -16.29 3.17
C ASP A 20 0.84 -16.86 3.69
N ARG A 21 1.92 -16.72 2.90
CA ARG A 21 3.25 -17.27 3.25
C ARG A 21 3.89 -16.62 4.46
N PHE A 22 3.64 -15.34 4.70
CA PHE A 22 4.19 -14.62 5.86
C PHE A 22 3.25 -14.58 7.06
N SER A 23 2.03 -15.13 6.93
CA SER A 23 1.07 -15.26 8.02
C SER A 23 1.31 -16.55 8.81
N ARG A 24 0.98 -16.52 10.12
CA ARG A 24 0.92 -17.72 10.96
C ARG A 24 -0.22 -18.67 10.56
N HIS A 25 -1.28 -18.12 9.97
CA HIS A 25 -2.44 -18.88 9.52
C HIS A 25 -2.49 -18.88 7.98
N GLN A 26 -2.14 -20.04 7.41
CA GLN A 26 -2.21 -20.27 5.97
C GLN A 26 -3.66 -20.58 5.55
N LEU A 27 -4.14 -19.76 4.63
CA LEU A 27 -5.40 -19.82 3.93
C LEU A 27 -5.30 -20.68 2.65
N LEU A 28 -4.16 -20.64 1.96
CA LEU A 28 -3.92 -21.42 0.75
C LEU A 28 -3.54 -22.86 1.13
N PRO A 29 -4.03 -23.88 0.39
CA PRO A 29 -3.53 -25.25 0.53
C PRO A 29 -2.03 -25.34 0.27
N GLU A 30 -1.37 -26.31 0.90
CA GLU A 30 0.03 -26.59 0.61
C GLU A 30 0.26 -26.87 -0.87
N PHE A 31 1.28 -26.25 -1.44
CA PHE A 31 1.69 -26.44 -2.83
C PHE A 31 3.19 -26.67 -2.93
N GLN A 32 3.59 -27.51 -3.88
CA GLN A 32 5.00 -27.83 -4.15
C GLN A 32 5.53 -27.15 -5.41
N TYR A 33 4.65 -26.61 -6.26
CA TYR A 33 5.00 -26.00 -7.53
C TYR A 33 4.32 -24.64 -7.64
N ALA A 34 5.03 -23.64 -8.16
CA ALA A 34 4.47 -22.32 -8.41
C ALA A 34 4.94 -21.75 -9.75
N ILE A 35 4.05 -21.00 -10.39
CA ILE A 35 4.39 -20.13 -11.52
C ILE A 35 4.08 -18.71 -11.06
N ILE A 36 5.10 -17.87 -11.02
CA ILE A 36 4.97 -16.46 -10.66
C ILE A 36 5.07 -15.65 -11.95
N ASP A 37 3.93 -15.19 -12.41
CA ASP A 37 3.81 -14.27 -13.53
C ASP A 37 4.03 -12.84 -13.08
N GLU A 38 4.51 -11.96 -13.96
CA GLU A 38 4.97 -10.62 -13.58
C GLU A 38 5.94 -10.61 -12.39
N ALA A 39 6.90 -11.53 -12.44
CA ALA A 39 7.89 -11.73 -11.38
C ALA A 39 8.75 -10.47 -11.06
N HIS A 40 8.75 -9.45 -11.92
CA HIS A 40 9.36 -8.15 -11.61
C HIS A 40 8.71 -7.44 -10.41
N GLN A 41 7.47 -7.79 -10.05
CA GLN A 41 6.74 -7.21 -8.91
C GLN A 41 6.96 -7.94 -7.58
N ILE A 42 7.73 -9.03 -7.57
CA ILE A 42 7.90 -9.87 -6.37
C ILE A 42 8.56 -9.08 -5.26
N GLU A 43 9.66 -8.38 -5.55
CA GLU A 43 10.39 -7.60 -4.56
C GLU A 43 9.45 -6.62 -3.86
N GLU A 44 8.78 -5.80 -4.66
CA GLU A 44 7.89 -4.80 -4.12
C GLU A 44 6.72 -5.45 -3.37
N THR A 45 6.08 -6.48 -3.92
CA THR A 45 4.89 -7.06 -3.27
C THR A 45 5.24 -7.82 -2.00
N ALA A 46 6.28 -8.65 -2.02
CA ALA A 46 6.74 -9.39 -0.84
C ALA A 46 7.23 -8.42 0.24
N GLY A 47 8.00 -7.40 -0.13
CA GLY A 47 8.44 -6.35 0.79
C GLY A 47 7.26 -5.62 1.45
N ARG A 48 6.07 -5.53 0.82
CA ARG A 48 4.88 -4.87 1.45
C ARG A 48 4.35 -5.71 2.60
N HIS A 49 4.43 -7.04 2.48
CA HIS A 49 3.89 -7.98 3.45
C HIS A 49 4.90 -8.33 4.55
N LEU A 50 6.20 -8.19 4.27
CA LEU A 50 7.26 -8.35 5.28
C LEU A 50 7.44 -7.10 6.17
N GLY A 51 7.12 -5.92 5.63
CA GLY A 51 7.19 -4.67 6.38
C GLY A 51 6.02 -4.46 7.32
N ARG A 52 6.19 -3.54 8.28
CA ARG A 52 5.12 -3.10 9.19
C ARG A 52 4.54 -1.76 8.77
N ARG A 53 3.28 -1.52 9.13
CA ARG A 53 2.61 -0.25 8.84
C ARG A 53 1.58 0.09 9.90
N SER A 54 1.64 1.32 10.40
CA SER A 54 0.61 1.88 11.28
C SER A 54 0.15 3.26 10.80
N SER A 55 -1.05 3.67 11.20
CA SER A 55 -1.58 5.00 10.92
C SER A 55 -2.58 5.44 11.97
N TYR A 56 -2.71 6.75 12.17
CA TYR A 56 -3.71 7.30 13.09
C TYR A 56 -5.14 6.83 12.73
N GLN A 57 -5.43 6.70 11.43
CA GLN A 57 -6.73 6.20 10.96
C GLN A 57 -6.99 4.74 11.37
N ALA A 58 -5.97 3.90 11.48
CA ALA A 58 -6.13 2.52 11.96
C ALA A 58 -6.56 2.52 13.44
N LEU A 59 -5.90 3.32 14.26
CA LEU A 59 -6.20 3.51 15.69
C LEU A 59 -7.61 4.07 15.90
N VAL A 60 -7.99 5.11 15.12
CA VAL A 60 -9.34 5.68 15.19
C VAL A 60 -10.39 4.65 14.79
N ARG A 61 -10.17 3.89 13.70
CA ARG A 61 -11.09 2.80 13.30
C ARG A 61 -11.23 1.76 14.42
N TRP A 62 -10.13 1.41 15.08
CA TRP A 62 -10.15 0.51 16.22
C TRP A 62 -11.02 1.06 17.36
N THR A 63 -10.80 2.31 17.79
CA THR A 63 -11.63 2.96 18.84
C THR A 63 -13.10 3.11 18.43
N GLY A 64 -13.38 3.31 17.14
CA GLY A 64 -14.73 3.40 16.60
C GLY A 64 -15.54 2.11 16.81
N ARG A 65 -14.90 0.94 16.71
CA ARG A 65 -15.56 -0.35 16.96
C ARG A 65 -16.02 -0.53 18.41
N TRP A 66 -15.36 0.13 19.36
CA TRP A 66 -15.78 0.13 20.76
C TRP A 66 -17.03 0.98 21.02
N GLY A 67 -17.31 1.99 20.20
CA GLY A 67 -18.42 2.93 20.44
C GLY A 67 -18.14 3.93 21.56
N LEU A 68 -16.98 4.61 21.51
CA LEU A 68 -16.58 5.55 22.56
C LEU A 68 -17.47 6.82 22.61
N GLN A 69 -18.03 7.26 21.49
CA GLN A 69 -18.85 8.48 21.43
C GLN A 69 -20.32 8.21 21.05
N ASP A 70 -20.60 7.05 20.45
CA ASP A 70 -21.91 6.70 19.92
C ASP A 70 -22.72 5.83 20.90
N ARG A 71 -24.04 5.76 20.65
CA ARG A 71 -24.92 4.76 21.30
C ARG A 71 -24.81 3.39 20.64
N GLU A 72 -24.03 3.28 19.57
CA GLU A 72 -23.75 2.05 18.84
C GLU A 72 -22.28 1.64 19.06
N GLY A 73 -22.01 0.34 19.08
CA GLY A 73 -20.67 -0.22 19.31
C GLY A 73 -20.61 -1.17 20.50
N LEU A 74 -19.42 -1.71 20.74
CA LEU A 74 -19.23 -2.84 21.66
C LEU A 74 -19.62 -2.52 23.11
N PHE A 75 -19.35 -1.32 23.62
CA PHE A 75 -19.80 -0.93 24.96
C PHE A 75 -21.32 -1.01 25.11
N SER A 76 -22.07 -0.57 24.10
CA SER A 76 -23.53 -0.66 24.10
C SER A 76 -24.02 -2.11 23.98
N GLU A 77 -23.34 -2.94 23.18
CA GLU A 77 -23.64 -4.39 23.10
C GLU A 77 -23.44 -5.07 24.47
N ILE A 78 -22.36 -4.74 25.19
CA ILE A 78 -22.09 -5.28 26.55
C ILE A 78 -23.12 -4.78 27.55
N GLU A 79 -23.45 -3.48 27.55
CA GLU A 79 -24.48 -2.94 28.43
C GLU A 79 -25.86 -3.57 28.19
N LEU A 80 -26.20 -3.89 26.94
CA LEU A 80 -27.44 -4.58 26.60
C LEU A 80 -27.43 -6.02 27.11
N ALA A 81 -26.35 -6.77 26.86
CA ALA A 81 -26.19 -8.14 27.33
C ALA A 81 -26.31 -8.24 28.86
N ASN A 82 -25.70 -7.31 29.59
CA ASN A 82 -25.81 -7.20 31.05
C ASN A 82 -27.25 -6.95 31.56
N ARG A 83 -28.15 -6.42 30.73
CA ARG A 83 -29.57 -6.19 31.09
C ARG A 83 -30.46 -7.38 30.75
N THR A 84 -30.08 -8.18 29.76
CA THR A 84 -30.93 -9.23 29.18
C THR A 84 -30.57 -10.64 29.67
N GLU A 85 -29.33 -10.88 30.07
CA GLU A 85 -28.85 -12.21 30.47
C GLU A 85 -28.34 -12.22 31.91
N ASP A 86 -28.60 -13.30 32.65
CA ASP A 86 -28.12 -13.58 34.01
C ASP A 86 -26.62 -13.99 34.01
N THR A 87 -25.83 -13.33 33.16
CA THR A 87 -24.37 -13.46 33.12
C THR A 87 -23.79 -12.70 34.30
N LYS A 88 -22.56 -13.03 34.75
CA LYS A 88 -21.82 -12.17 35.69
C LYS A 88 -21.59 -10.81 35.03
N ALA A 89 -22.54 -9.91 35.22
CA ALA A 89 -22.57 -8.64 34.54
C ALA A 89 -21.39 -7.78 34.98
N LEU A 90 -20.59 -7.33 34.01
CA LEU A 90 -19.59 -6.29 34.28
C LEU A 90 -20.33 -5.04 34.77
N SER A 91 -19.97 -4.53 35.95
CA SER A 91 -20.69 -3.38 36.52
C SER A 91 -20.65 -2.17 35.57
N SER A 92 -21.71 -1.36 35.58
CA SER A 92 -21.79 -0.13 34.78
C SER A 92 -20.64 0.84 35.10
N GLU A 93 -20.22 0.87 36.36
CA GLU A 93 -19.07 1.66 36.80
C GLU A 93 -17.75 1.15 36.22
N TRP A 94 -17.56 -0.17 36.18
CA TRP A 94 -16.39 -0.77 35.53
C TRP A 94 -16.33 -0.44 34.04
N LEU A 95 -17.46 -0.56 33.33
CA LEU A 95 -17.54 -0.22 31.90
C LEU A 95 -17.25 1.25 31.63
N LYS A 96 -17.77 2.15 32.48
CA LYS A 96 -17.50 3.59 32.40
C LYS A 96 -16.01 3.90 32.58
N ASN A 97 -15.34 3.22 33.52
CA ASN A 97 -13.91 3.38 33.74
C ASN A 97 -13.09 2.90 32.54
N ARG A 98 -13.39 1.72 31.98
CA ARG A 98 -12.73 1.22 30.75
C ARG A 98 -12.95 2.14 29.56
N LYS A 99 -14.16 2.71 29.43
CA LYS A 99 -14.45 3.70 28.38
C LYS A 99 -13.58 4.95 28.54
N SER A 100 -13.39 5.43 29.78
CA SER A 100 -12.50 6.57 30.07
C SER A 100 -11.03 6.27 29.76
N GLU A 101 -10.55 5.07 30.05
CA GLU A 101 -9.18 4.64 29.73
C GLU A 101 -8.94 4.63 28.22
N LEU A 102 -9.87 4.09 27.44
CA LEU A 102 -9.75 4.10 25.97
C LEU A 102 -9.80 5.51 25.37
N ILE A 103 -10.53 6.44 25.99
CA ILE A 103 -10.49 7.86 25.61
C ILE A 103 -9.11 8.46 25.92
N GLY A 104 -8.53 8.16 27.09
CA GLY A 104 -7.17 8.59 27.44
C GLY A 104 -6.12 8.06 26.46
N LEU A 105 -6.22 6.77 26.10
CA LEU A 105 -5.36 6.15 25.09
C LEU A 105 -5.49 6.83 23.72
N GLN A 106 -6.72 7.17 23.29
CA GLN A 106 -6.95 7.92 22.05
C GLN A 106 -6.28 9.30 22.07
N GLN A 107 -6.27 9.98 23.22
CA GLN A 107 -5.60 11.28 23.37
C GLN A 107 -4.07 11.15 23.28
N GLU A 108 -3.47 10.14 23.90
CA GLU A 108 -2.04 9.87 23.80
C GLU A 108 -1.62 9.53 22.37
N TRP A 109 -2.43 8.74 21.64
CA TRP A 109 -2.20 8.51 20.22
C TRP A 109 -2.30 9.80 19.39
N LEU A 110 -3.28 10.65 19.63
CA LEU A 110 -3.38 11.94 18.93
C LEU A 110 -2.14 12.80 19.19
N GLN A 111 -1.68 12.88 20.44
CA GLN A 111 -0.47 13.60 20.82
C GLN A 111 0.77 13.03 20.11
N LEU A 112 0.92 11.70 20.10
CA LEU A 112 2.01 11.01 19.41
C LEU A 112 2.06 11.43 17.93
N PHE A 113 0.93 11.37 17.24
CA PHE A 113 0.86 11.70 15.82
C PHE A 113 1.10 13.19 15.54
N HIS A 114 0.76 14.09 16.47
CA HIS A 114 1.18 15.50 16.39
C HIS A 114 2.71 15.68 16.56
N GLN A 115 3.35 14.92 17.45
CA GLN A 115 4.81 14.95 17.61
C GLN A 115 5.51 14.43 16.33
N LEU A 116 4.99 13.36 15.72
CA LEU A 116 5.50 12.84 14.44
C LEU A 116 5.31 13.85 13.31
N GLN A 117 4.16 14.52 13.26
CA GLN A 117 3.90 15.60 12.29
C GLN A 117 4.91 16.74 12.41
N ALA A 118 5.28 17.11 13.64
CA ALA A 118 6.26 18.17 13.87
C ALA A 118 7.65 17.78 13.35
N VAL A 119 8.04 16.50 13.45
CA VAL A 119 9.28 15.97 12.86
C VAL A 119 9.21 16.00 11.34
N ALA A 120 8.08 15.59 10.75
CA ALA A 120 7.89 15.57 9.29
C ALA A 120 7.83 16.96 8.67
N SER A 121 7.34 17.96 9.41
CA SER A 121 7.06 19.31 8.91
C SER A 121 8.29 20.06 8.38
N GLY A 122 9.50 19.60 8.72
CA GLY A 122 10.76 20.12 8.16
C GLY A 122 11.02 19.72 6.70
N SER A 123 10.26 18.77 6.14
CA SER A 123 10.36 18.34 4.75
C SER A 123 9.32 19.02 3.85
N VAL A 124 9.70 19.26 2.60
CA VAL A 124 8.77 19.63 1.51
C VAL A 124 8.15 18.37 0.91
N ASP A 125 8.86 17.24 0.96
CA ASP A 125 8.41 15.98 0.39
C ASP A 125 7.34 15.32 1.27
N PRO A 126 6.28 14.75 0.67
CA PRO A 126 5.24 14.02 1.40
C PRO A 126 5.77 12.72 2.01
N VAL A 127 6.93 12.23 1.58
CA VAL A 127 7.58 11.03 2.12
C VAL A 127 8.84 11.44 2.86
N VAL A 128 8.88 11.19 4.18
CA VAL A 128 10.00 11.55 5.05
C VAL A 128 10.64 10.29 5.60
N ARG A 129 11.89 10.02 5.23
CA ARG A 129 12.68 8.94 5.85
C ARG A 129 13.09 9.33 7.26
N TYR A 130 13.06 8.36 8.18
CA TYR A 130 13.51 8.58 9.55
C TYR A 130 14.27 7.36 10.08
N ARG A 131 14.92 7.54 11.23
CA ARG A 131 15.41 6.47 12.11
C ARG A 131 14.78 6.63 13.49
N PRO A 132 14.38 5.56 14.19
CA PRO A 132 13.83 5.66 15.54
C PRO A 132 14.69 6.51 16.50
N SER A 133 16.03 6.39 16.44
CA SER A 133 16.95 7.23 17.22
C SER A 133 16.78 8.74 17.03
N GLN A 134 16.22 9.21 15.92
CA GLN A 134 15.97 10.65 15.68
C GLN A 134 14.84 11.22 16.55
N PHE A 135 14.05 10.36 17.18
CA PHE A 135 12.99 10.73 18.11
C PHE A 135 13.48 10.99 19.54
N GLN A 136 14.74 10.68 19.85
CA GLN A 136 15.34 10.96 21.15
C GLN A 136 15.22 12.44 21.51
N GLY A 137 14.71 12.71 22.72
CA GLY A 137 14.52 14.07 23.22
C GLY A 137 13.38 14.86 22.57
N ARG A 138 12.57 14.25 21.69
CA ARG A 138 11.41 14.89 21.03
C ARG A 138 10.06 14.56 21.69
N GLY A 139 10.09 13.89 22.84
CA GLY A 139 8.90 13.49 23.59
C GLY A 139 8.09 12.33 22.99
N VAL A 140 8.48 11.81 21.82
CA VAL A 140 7.85 10.64 21.17
C VAL A 140 8.05 9.38 22.03
N GLU A 141 9.27 9.13 22.49
CA GLU A 141 9.59 7.98 23.36
C GLU A 141 8.79 8.04 24.68
N ASP A 142 8.67 9.21 25.29
CA ASP A 142 7.89 9.39 26.52
C ASP A 142 6.40 9.15 26.28
N THR A 143 5.87 9.58 25.14
CA THR A 143 4.48 9.30 24.74
C THR A 143 4.27 7.81 24.47
N ILE A 144 5.19 7.14 23.78
CA ILE A 144 5.13 5.69 23.58
C ILE A 144 5.13 4.96 24.92
N ARG A 145 6.02 5.29 25.86
CA ARG A 145 6.00 4.67 27.19
C ARG A 145 4.67 4.84 27.93
N ARG A 146 3.99 5.98 27.78
CA ARG A 146 2.65 6.17 28.35
C ARG A 146 1.61 5.31 27.64
N VAL A 147 1.70 5.22 26.31
CA VAL A 147 0.86 4.32 25.49
C VAL A 147 1.07 2.87 25.91
N ASP A 148 2.31 2.41 26.08
CA ASP A 148 2.66 1.06 26.54
C ASP A 148 1.95 0.73 27.85
N LEU A 149 2.08 1.61 28.85
CA LEU A 149 1.43 1.44 30.15
C LEU A 149 -0.10 1.38 30.05
N LEU A 150 -0.72 2.24 29.24
CA LEU A 150 -2.17 2.27 29.06
C LEU A 150 -2.68 1.04 28.31
N VAL A 151 -1.94 0.56 27.30
CA VAL A 151 -2.29 -0.65 26.55
C VAL A 151 -2.16 -1.87 27.45
N ASP A 152 -1.07 -2.02 28.20
CA ASP A 152 -0.89 -3.12 29.14
C ASP A 152 -1.99 -3.15 30.20
N GLN A 153 -2.35 -2.01 30.79
CA GLN A 153 -3.44 -1.90 31.75
C GLN A 153 -4.80 -2.26 31.13
N THR A 154 -5.05 -1.82 29.90
CA THR A 154 -6.26 -2.13 29.15
C THR A 154 -6.36 -3.63 28.88
N LEU A 155 -5.32 -4.23 28.30
CA LEU A 155 -5.28 -5.67 28.00
C LEU A 155 -5.43 -6.51 29.27
N HIS A 156 -4.71 -6.16 30.33
CA HIS A 156 -4.77 -6.87 31.61
C HIS A 156 -6.17 -6.83 32.22
N SER A 157 -6.77 -5.64 32.33
CA SER A 157 -8.09 -5.47 32.96
C SER A 157 -9.21 -6.15 32.19
N TRP A 158 -9.18 -6.10 30.86
CA TRP A 158 -10.15 -6.81 30.02
C TRP A 158 -9.95 -8.32 30.03
N ASN A 159 -8.72 -8.82 29.98
CA ASN A 159 -8.46 -10.25 30.04
C ASN A 159 -8.91 -10.84 31.38
N GLN A 160 -8.63 -10.17 32.51
CA GLN A 160 -9.15 -10.58 33.81
C GLN A 160 -10.68 -10.62 33.85
N ALA A 161 -11.33 -9.60 33.28
CA ALA A 161 -12.79 -9.55 33.22
C ALA A 161 -13.36 -10.72 32.39
N ILE A 162 -12.75 -11.04 31.25
CA ILE A 162 -13.16 -12.15 30.38
C ILE A 162 -12.91 -13.51 31.03
N GLU A 163 -11.79 -13.67 31.74
CA GLU A 163 -11.46 -14.91 32.47
C GLU A 163 -12.40 -15.18 33.65
N ALA A 164 -12.92 -14.12 34.28
CA ALA A 164 -13.89 -14.21 35.38
C ALA A 164 -15.30 -14.66 34.93
N LEU A 165 -15.57 -14.62 33.61
CA LEU A 165 -16.82 -15.11 33.02
C LEU A 165 -16.86 -16.64 32.99
N ASP A 166 -18.08 -17.16 33.14
CA ASP A 166 -18.31 -18.60 33.03
C ASP A 166 -18.01 -19.07 31.59
N GLU A 167 -17.66 -20.35 31.41
CA GLU A 167 -17.22 -20.91 30.12
C GLU A 167 -18.26 -20.72 29.01
N LYS A 168 -19.55 -20.87 29.35
CA LYS A 168 -20.66 -20.63 28.43
C LYS A 168 -20.70 -19.20 27.90
N ASP A 169 -20.41 -18.23 28.76
CA ASP A 169 -20.43 -16.80 28.39
C ASP A 169 -19.21 -16.47 27.55
N ARG A 170 -18.05 -17.02 27.89
CA ARG A 170 -16.82 -16.89 27.10
C ARG A 170 -16.95 -17.33 25.65
N GLU A 171 -17.86 -18.25 25.35
CA GLU A 171 -18.11 -18.75 24.00
C GLU A 171 -19.11 -17.91 23.19
N GLN A 172 -19.80 -16.97 23.83
CA GLN A 172 -20.74 -16.07 23.14
C GLN A 172 -20.00 -15.19 22.12
N VAL A 173 -20.73 -14.86 21.03
CA VAL A 173 -20.21 -14.05 19.93
C VAL A 173 -19.70 -12.69 20.42
N LEU A 174 -20.37 -12.07 21.39
CA LEU A 174 -19.97 -10.80 21.99
C LEU A 174 -18.55 -10.86 22.55
N TRP A 175 -18.26 -11.80 23.43
CA TRP A 175 -16.95 -11.90 24.09
C TRP A 175 -15.84 -12.34 23.13
N LYS A 176 -16.17 -13.09 22.07
CA LYS A 176 -15.25 -13.36 20.96
C LYS A 176 -14.89 -12.08 20.20
N LYS A 177 -15.86 -11.18 19.93
CA LYS A 177 -15.57 -9.85 19.35
C LYS A 177 -14.66 -9.03 20.27
N VAL A 178 -14.92 -9.03 21.58
CA VAL A 178 -14.09 -8.32 22.57
C VAL A 178 -12.65 -8.82 22.52
N ARG A 179 -12.42 -10.14 22.62
CA ARG A 179 -11.06 -10.71 22.51
C ARG A 179 -10.36 -10.31 21.23
N HIS A 180 -11.05 -10.43 20.09
CA HIS A 180 -10.48 -10.06 18.81
C HIS A 180 -10.06 -8.58 18.75
N LEU A 181 -10.84 -7.67 19.35
CA LEU A 181 -10.45 -6.26 19.45
C LEU A 181 -9.25 -6.05 20.39
N LEU A 182 -9.09 -6.84 21.45
CA LEU A 182 -7.93 -6.77 22.31
C LEU A 182 -6.68 -7.31 21.62
N ASP A 183 -6.81 -8.38 20.84
CA ASP A 183 -5.72 -8.89 19.99
C ASP A 183 -5.32 -7.84 18.95
N ASP A 184 -6.29 -7.21 18.27
CA ASP A 184 -6.04 -6.12 17.32
C ASP A 184 -5.33 -4.92 17.98
N LEU A 185 -5.65 -4.60 19.25
CA LEU A 185 -4.98 -3.53 19.99
C LEU A 185 -3.52 -3.86 20.23
N LYS A 186 -3.25 -5.09 20.66
CA LYS A 186 -1.90 -5.56 20.92
C LYS A 186 -1.07 -5.58 19.65
N ASP A 187 -1.61 -6.11 18.55
CA ASP A 187 -0.91 -6.18 17.28
C ASP A 187 -0.57 -4.78 16.73
N GLU A 188 -1.50 -3.83 16.81
CA GLU A 188 -1.26 -2.44 16.37
C GLU A 188 -0.27 -1.72 17.29
N HIS A 189 -0.31 -2.00 18.61
CA HIS A 189 0.63 -1.48 19.58
C HIS A 189 2.07 -1.98 19.34
N ASP A 190 2.24 -3.28 19.13
CA ASP A 190 3.53 -3.90 18.86
C ASP A 190 4.12 -3.36 17.54
N GLN A 191 3.27 -3.11 16.54
CA GLN A 191 3.68 -2.46 15.30
C GLN A 191 4.16 -1.02 15.52
N LEU A 192 3.41 -0.21 16.27
CA LEU A 192 3.81 1.18 16.60
C LEU A 192 5.14 1.22 17.36
N SER A 193 5.29 0.34 18.35
CA SER A 193 6.50 0.23 19.16
C SER A 193 7.70 -0.11 18.28
N PHE A 194 7.56 -1.09 17.39
CA PHE A 194 8.61 -1.44 16.44
C PHE A 194 8.97 -0.28 15.51
N LEU A 195 7.96 0.42 14.99
CA LEU A 195 8.16 1.54 14.06
C LEU A 195 8.88 2.73 14.69
N LEU A 196 8.72 2.95 15.99
CA LEU A 196 9.11 4.21 16.64
C LEU A 196 10.22 4.07 17.68
N VAL A 197 10.47 2.87 18.20
CA VAL A 197 11.43 2.63 19.29
C VAL A 197 12.55 1.68 18.85
N GLU A 198 12.22 0.61 18.13
CA GLU A 198 13.21 -0.39 17.74
C GLU A 198 13.92 -0.01 16.44
N GLU A 199 15.21 0.37 16.54
CA GLU A 199 16.03 0.62 15.36
C GLU A 199 16.73 -0.66 14.88
N HIS A 200 16.39 -1.09 13.67
CA HIS A 200 17.01 -2.24 13.01
C HIS A 200 17.82 -1.80 11.78
N GLU A 201 19.09 -2.19 11.70
CA GLU A 201 20.01 -1.73 10.65
C GLU A 201 19.56 -2.14 9.23
N GLN A 202 19.01 -3.34 9.09
CA GLN A 202 18.56 -3.92 7.82
C GLN A 202 17.13 -3.53 7.43
N HIS A 203 16.60 -2.47 8.04
CA HIS A 203 15.27 -1.97 7.74
C HIS A 203 15.31 -0.47 7.43
N VAL A 204 14.38 -0.05 6.58
CA VAL A 204 14.15 1.34 6.19
C VAL A 204 12.80 1.80 6.71
N TYR A 205 12.78 3.00 7.29
CA TYR A 205 11.60 3.58 7.91
C TYR A 205 11.27 4.89 7.20
N TRP A 206 10.00 5.09 6.91
CA TRP A 206 9.51 6.36 6.40
C TRP A 206 8.10 6.65 6.89
N MET A 207 7.77 7.93 6.90
CA MET A 207 6.42 8.40 7.17
C MET A 207 5.89 9.12 5.93
N GLU A 208 4.66 8.79 5.57
CA GLU A 208 3.90 9.49 4.55
C GLU A 208 3.05 10.55 5.24
N THR A 209 3.12 11.78 4.74
CA THR A 209 2.34 12.93 5.19
C THR A 209 1.60 13.54 4.02
N ASP A 210 0.53 14.26 4.32
CA ASP A 210 -0.22 15.00 3.30
C ASP A 210 0.33 16.43 3.16
N ARG A 211 0.06 17.09 2.03
CA ARG A 211 0.44 18.49 1.74
C ARG A 211 -0.07 19.45 2.82
N ASP A 212 -1.24 19.16 3.38
CA ASP A 212 -1.85 19.93 4.47
C ASP A 212 -1.18 19.71 5.84
N LYS A 213 -0.12 18.87 5.91
CA LYS A 213 0.63 18.51 7.11
C LYS A 213 -0.26 18.12 8.29
N ARG A 214 -1.34 17.39 8.06
CA ARG A 214 -2.25 16.99 9.15
C ARG A 214 -1.78 15.72 9.85
N ALA A 215 -1.76 15.75 11.19
CA ALA A 215 -1.35 14.62 12.03
C ALA A 215 -2.22 13.37 11.81
N ASP A 216 -3.51 13.55 11.54
CA ASP A 216 -4.48 12.46 11.35
C ASP A 216 -4.33 11.71 10.01
N ARG A 217 -3.43 12.17 9.13
CA ARG A 217 -3.14 11.56 7.83
C ARG A 217 -1.77 10.86 7.77
N ILE A 218 -1.00 10.91 8.85
CA ILE A 218 0.33 10.28 8.87
C ILE A 218 0.20 8.77 8.82
N ARG A 219 1.04 8.16 7.98
CA ARG A 219 1.24 6.71 7.91
C ARG A 219 2.71 6.43 8.13
N LEU A 220 3.00 5.55 9.08
CA LEU A 220 4.32 5.03 9.35
C LEU A 220 4.48 3.73 8.60
N THR A 221 5.58 3.56 7.88
CA THR A 221 5.91 2.30 7.23
C THR A 221 7.36 1.96 7.47
N GLU A 222 7.60 0.68 7.65
CA GLU A 222 8.92 0.09 7.72
C GLU A 222 8.98 -1.07 6.73
N ARG A 223 10.17 -1.28 6.16
CA ARG A 223 10.45 -2.47 5.35
C ARG A 223 11.88 -2.96 5.53
N PRO A 224 12.12 -4.28 5.41
CA PRO A 224 13.47 -4.79 5.26
C PRO A 224 14.10 -4.28 3.95
N VAL A 225 15.40 -3.99 4.00
CA VAL A 225 16.20 -3.59 2.84
C VAL A 225 16.38 -4.76 1.88
N GLN A 226 16.46 -5.98 2.42
CA GLN A 226 16.58 -7.20 1.65
C GLN A 226 15.51 -8.19 2.10
N ILE A 227 14.79 -8.76 1.14
CA ILE A 227 13.72 -9.72 1.40
C ILE A 227 14.12 -11.17 1.10
N GLY A 228 15.32 -11.36 0.54
CA GLY A 228 15.75 -12.63 -0.03
C GLY A 228 15.76 -13.78 0.98
N LYS A 229 16.22 -13.52 2.22
CA LYS A 229 16.22 -14.54 3.28
C LYS A 229 14.81 -15.01 3.63
N GLN A 230 13.86 -14.07 3.76
CA GLN A 230 12.49 -14.37 4.11
C GLN A 230 11.78 -15.11 2.96
N LEU A 231 12.05 -14.74 1.71
CA LEU A 231 11.58 -15.49 0.55
C LEU A 231 12.17 -16.90 0.50
N ASP A 232 13.45 -17.05 0.83
CA ASP A 232 14.09 -18.36 0.87
C ASP A 232 13.46 -19.27 1.92
N GLU A 233 13.28 -18.78 3.14
CA GLU A 233 12.68 -19.55 4.25
C GLU A 233 11.20 -19.88 4.00
N GLN A 234 10.41 -18.92 3.52
CA GLN A 234 8.94 -19.03 3.47
C GLN A 234 8.38 -19.46 2.12
N LEU A 235 9.15 -19.32 1.03
CA LEU A 235 8.71 -19.66 -0.32
C LEU A 235 9.64 -20.66 -1.01
N PHE A 236 10.94 -20.39 -1.13
CA PHE A 236 11.83 -21.21 -1.95
C PHE A 236 12.09 -22.58 -1.31
N THR A 237 12.48 -22.62 -0.03
CA THR A 237 12.73 -23.87 0.70
C THR A 237 11.46 -24.72 0.84
N CYS A 238 10.30 -24.07 0.90
CA CYS A 238 9.00 -24.73 1.05
C CYS A 238 8.41 -25.24 -0.28
N THR A 239 9.07 -25.02 -1.42
CA THR A 239 8.59 -25.40 -2.75
C THR A 239 9.63 -26.21 -3.51
N LYS A 240 9.18 -27.16 -4.33
CA LYS A 240 10.08 -28.02 -5.12
C LYS A 240 10.57 -27.33 -6.38
N SER A 241 9.74 -26.50 -7.00
CA SER A 241 10.11 -25.76 -8.21
C SER A 241 9.22 -24.53 -8.36
N ILE A 242 9.85 -23.42 -8.74
CA ILE A 242 9.17 -22.17 -9.06
C ILE A 242 9.63 -21.72 -10.44
N ILE A 243 8.69 -21.33 -11.28
CA ILE A 243 8.96 -20.66 -12.56
C ILE A 243 8.65 -19.18 -12.37
N PHE A 244 9.66 -18.33 -12.58
CA PHE A 244 9.48 -16.89 -12.65
C PHE A 244 9.39 -16.46 -14.11
N THR A 245 8.35 -15.71 -14.46
CA THR A 245 8.17 -15.19 -15.83
C THR A 245 7.73 -13.74 -15.78
N SER A 246 8.29 -12.93 -16.68
CA SER A 246 7.84 -11.57 -17.00
C SER A 246 8.59 -11.06 -18.23
N ALA A 247 8.03 -10.06 -18.91
CA ALA A 247 8.65 -9.43 -20.08
C ALA A 247 9.96 -8.68 -19.76
N THR A 248 10.18 -8.28 -18.50
CA THR A 248 11.21 -7.29 -18.13
C THR A 248 12.15 -7.74 -17.00
N LEU A 249 12.43 -9.04 -16.89
CA LEU A 249 13.28 -9.57 -15.80
C LEU A 249 14.78 -9.26 -15.94
N THR A 250 15.27 -9.01 -17.16
CA THR A 250 16.71 -8.83 -17.40
C THR A 250 17.12 -7.36 -17.49
N VAL A 251 18.23 -7.01 -16.87
CA VAL A 251 18.92 -5.72 -17.08
C VAL A 251 20.17 -6.00 -17.91
N LYS A 252 20.29 -5.34 -19.08
CA LYS A 252 21.39 -5.58 -20.04
C LYS A 252 21.61 -7.06 -20.36
N GLY A 253 20.52 -7.84 -20.44
CA GLY A 253 20.55 -9.27 -20.75
C GLY A 253 20.93 -10.19 -19.58
N SER A 254 21.08 -9.67 -18.36
CA SER A 254 21.40 -10.45 -17.16
C SER A 254 20.22 -10.49 -16.18
N PHE A 255 19.97 -11.66 -15.58
CA PHE A 255 19.01 -11.86 -14.49
C PHE A 255 19.59 -11.52 -13.11
N GLN A 256 20.89 -11.22 -13.01
CA GLN A 256 21.59 -11.05 -11.73
C GLN A 256 20.90 -10.04 -10.81
N TYR A 257 20.46 -8.91 -11.36
CA TYR A 257 19.75 -7.88 -10.58
C TYR A 257 18.51 -8.44 -9.87
N MET A 258 17.63 -9.12 -10.59
CA MET A 258 16.43 -9.72 -9.98
C MET A 258 16.81 -10.82 -8.99
N MET A 259 17.77 -11.68 -9.34
CA MET A 259 18.22 -12.75 -8.45
C MET A 259 18.83 -12.20 -7.14
N ASP A 260 19.54 -11.08 -7.19
CA ASP A 260 20.07 -10.40 -6.01
C ASP A 260 18.93 -9.86 -5.13
N GLU A 261 17.97 -9.16 -5.73
CA GLU A 261 16.84 -8.54 -5.01
C GLU A 261 15.96 -9.58 -4.28
N ILE A 262 15.67 -10.71 -4.92
CA ILE A 262 14.84 -11.77 -4.32
C ILE A 262 15.62 -12.86 -3.61
N GLY A 263 16.97 -12.77 -3.56
CA GLY A 263 17.82 -13.70 -2.81
C GLY A 263 18.07 -15.06 -3.44
N LEU A 264 17.99 -15.19 -4.76
CA LEU A 264 18.27 -16.44 -5.50
C LEU A 264 19.77 -16.68 -5.80
N THR A 265 20.67 -15.83 -5.30
CA THR A 265 22.10 -15.88 -5.62
C THR A 265 22.81 -17.18 -5.25
N ASN A 266 22.30 -17.91 -4.26
CA ASN A 266 22.87 -19.18 -3.81
C ASN A 266 22.21 -20.41 -4.46
N ASN A 267 21.17 -20.21 -5.28
CA ASN A 267 20.40 -21.28 -5.88
C ASN A 267 20.90 -21.55 -7.31
N GLN A 268 20.92 -22.83 -7.71
CA GLN A 268 21.08 -23.17 -9.11
C GLN A 268 19.77 -22.81 -9.84
N THR A 269 19.74 -21.61 -10.41
CA THR A 269 18.58 -21.09 -11.16
C THR A 269 18.86 -21.14 -12.65
N ASP A 270 18.07 -21.93 -13.37
CA ASP A 270 18.08 -21.92 -14.83
C ASP A 270 17.46 -20.63 -15.35
N THR A 271 18.13 -19.98 -16.30
CA THR A 271 17.69 -18.70 -16.88
C THR A 271 17.47 -18.82 -18.37
N LEU A 272 16.37 -18.26 -18.88
CA LEU A 272 16.05 -18.24 -20.31
C LEU A 272 15.53 -16.85 -20.72
N VAL A 273 16.16 -16.24 -21.72
CA VAL A 273 15.65 -15.05 -22.40
C VAL A 273 15.01 -15.47 -23.72
N VAL A 274 13.71 -15.24 -23.84
CA VAL A 274 12.98 -15.44 -25.09
C VAL A 274 12.95 -14.12 -25.85
N LYS A 275 13.36 -14.12 -27.11
CA LYS A 275 13.33 -12.91 -27.95
C LYS A 275 11.90 -12.50 -28.27
N SER A 276 11.66 -11.20 -28.33
CA SER A 276 10.37 -10.67 -28.78
C SER A 276 10.05 -11.18 -30.19
N PRO A 277 8.81 -11.64 -30.45
CA PRO A 277 8.37 -12.05 -31.79
C PRO A 277 8.09 -10.86 -32.71
N PHE A 278 8.07 -9.63 -32.19
CA PHE A 278 7.69 -8.42 -32.93
C PHE A 278 8.84 -7.82 -33.73
N SER A 279 8.51 -7.25 -34.89
CA SER A 279 9.48 -6.64 -35.80
C SER A 279 9.48 -5.12 -35.61
N TYR A 280 10.02 -4.64 -34.49
CA TYR A 280 9.99 -3.21 -34.14
C TYR A 280 10.55 -2.29 -35.24
N GLU A 281 11.62 -2.69 -35.93
CA GLU A 281 12.20 -1.91 -37.04
C GLU A 281 11.21 -1.58 -38.16
N ASN A 282 10.17 -2.40 -38.35
CA ASN A 282 9.15 -2.22 -39.38
C ASN A 282 7.80 -1.76 -38.82
N GLN A 283 7.66 -1.71 -37.49
CA GLN A 283 6.37 -1.51 -36.80
C GLN A 283 6.38 -0.31 -35.85
N ALA A 284 7.54 0.29 -35.56
CA ALA A 284 7.67 1.41 -34.65
C ALA A 284 8.81 2.35 -35.09
N GLU A 285 8.60 3.65 -34.91
CA GLU A 285 9.64 4.67 -35.00
C GLU A 285 9.88 5.27 -33.61
N LEU A 286 11.16 5.43 -33.22
CA LEU A 286 11.55 6.08 -31.97
C LEU A 286 12.03 7.49 -32.26
N LEU A 287 11.35 8.49 -31.70
CA LEU A 287 11.70 9.89 -31.83
C LEU A 287 12.26 10.41 -30.50
N ILE A 288 13.47 10.95 -30.53
CA ILE A 288 14.13 11.56 -29.36
C ILE A 288 14.37 13.04 -29.69
N PRO A 289 13.55 13.97 -29.13
CA PRO A 289 13.77 15.38 -29.35
C PRO A 289 15.09 15.83 -28.68
N SER A 290 15.80 16.74 -29.33
CA SER A 290 17.16 17.19 -28.91
C SER A 290 17.20 18.63 -28.41
N ASP A 291 16.06 19.31 -28.45
CA ASP A 291 15.85 20.73 -28.23
C ASP A 291 15.00 21.02 -26.98
N PHE A 292 14.80 20.04 -26.11
CA PHE A 292 14.06 20.22 -24.86
C PHE A 292 14.93 20.93 -23.80
N PRO A 293 14.34 21.83 -22.99
CA PRO A 293 15.03 22.43 -21.87
C PRO A 293 15.33 21.39 -20.77
N ASP A 294 16.19 21.74 -19.82
CA ASP A 294 16.45 20.90 -18.64
C ASP A 294 15.17 20.82 -17.79
N VAL A 295 14.81 19.60 -17.35
CA VAL A 295 13.65 19.33 -16.48
C VAL A 295 13.67 20.17 -15.20
N LYS A 296 14.84 20.63 -14.75
CA LYS A 296 14.97 21.56 -13.61
C LYS A 296 14.26 22.89 -13.83
N ASN A 297 14.12 23.35 -15.08
CA ASN A 297 13.29 24.50 -15.42
C ASN A 297 11.87 24.04 -15.75
N GLU A 298 11.13 23.64 -14.71
CA GLU A 298 9.85 22.94 -14.86
C GLU A 298 8.83 23.73 -15.71
N GLU A 299 8.72 25.04 -15.53
CA GLU A 299 7.77 25.86 -16.30
C GLU A 299 8.08 25.82 -17.81
N GLN A 300 9.35 26.03 -18.17
CA GLN A 300 9.78 25.99 -19.57
C GLN A 300 9.65 24.57 -20.14
N PHE A 301 10.00 23.55 -19.35
CA PHE A 301 9.87 22.15 -19.75
C PHE A 301 8.42 21.76 -20.01
N VAL A 302 7.50 22.10 -19.11
CA VAL A 302 6.06 21.87 -19.28
C VAL A 302 5.53 22.56 -20.53
N SER A 303 5.97 23.79 -20.81
CA SER A 303 5.58 24.51 -22.03
C SER A 303 6.05 23.77 -23.29
N SER A 304 7.33 23.36 -23.35
CA SER A 304 7.88 22.62 -24.50
C SER A 304 7.21 21.25 -24.69
N VAL A 305 6.92 20.52 -23.60
CA VAL A 305 6.15 19.26 -23.65
C VAL A 305 4.76 19.52 -24.22
N THR A 306 4.08 20.58 -23.78
CA THR A 306 2.72 20.92 -24.24
C THR A 306 2.72 21.21 -25.75
N GLU A 307 3.64 22.05 -26.23
CA GLU A 307 3.80 22.36 -27.66
C GLU A 307 4.08 21.11 -28.48
N PHE A 308 4.97 20.24 -28.00
CA PHE A 308 5.32 18.99 -28.66
C PHE A 308 4.13 18.03 -28.76
N ILE A 309 3.35 17.87 -27.67
CA ILE A 309 2.13 17.06 -27.68
C ILE A 309 1.12 17.63 -28.66
N SER A 310 0.90 18.95 -28.70
CA SER A 310 -0.01 19.59 -29.65
C SER A 310 0.40 19.36 -31.11
N MET A 311 1.70 19.45 -31.41
CA MET A 311 2.24 19.17 -32.74
C MET A 311 2.01 17.71 -33.12
N LEU A 312 2.33 16.76 -32.24
CA LEU A 312 2.14 15.33 -32.48
C LEU A 312 0.67 14.95 -32.63
N THR A 313 -0.22 15.54 -31.83
CA THR A 313 -1.67 15.34 -31.92
C THR A 313 -2.18 15.65 -33.33
N SER A 314 -1.65 16.71 -33.93
CA SER A 314 -1.99 17.10 -35.31
C SER A 314 -1.46 16.12 -36.36
N ALA A 315 -0.30 15.51 -36.12
CA ALA A 315 0.32 14.57 -37.06
C ALA A 315 -0.25 13.14 -36.96
N VAL A 316 -0.49 12.65 -35.74
CA VAL A 316 -0.92 11.27 -35.47
C VAL A 316 -2.38 11.05 -35.85
N ASN A 317 -3.25 12.05 -35.62
CA ASN A 317 -4.69 11.97 -35.92
C ASN A 317 -5.37 10.68 -35.37
N GLY A 318 -5.05 10.29 -34.15
CA GLY A 318 -5.46 9.01 -33.56
C GLY A 318 -5.39 9.00 -32.04
N ARG A 319 -5.13 7.83 -31.46
CA ARG A 319 -5.07 7.66 -30.00
C ARG A 319 -3.63 7.82 -29.51
N MET A 320 -3.43 8.68 -28.52
CA MET A 320 -2.11 8.92 -27.93
C MET A 320 -2.09 8.58 -26.44
N LEU A 321 -1.03 7.88 -26.01
CA LEU A 321 -0.72 7.68 -24.60
C LEU A 321 0.45 8.60 -24.24
N VAL A 322 0.30 9.40 -23.18
CA VAL A 322 1.38 10.29 -22.70
C VAL A 322 1.64 9.95 -21.23
N LEU A 323 2.85 9.51 -20.94
CA LEU A 323 3.26 9.06 -19.63
C LEU A 323 4.17 10.10 -18.97
N PHE A 324 3.96 10.32 -17.68
CA PHE A 324 4.71 11.28 -16.88
C PHE A 324 5.36 10.59 -15.69
N THR A 325 6.54 11.06 -15.31
CA THR A 325 7.21 10.65 -14.06
C THR A 325 6.68 11.39 -12.83
N SER A 326 5.92 12.48 -13.01
CA SER A 326 5.37 13.32 -11.94
C SER A 326 3.89 13.64 -12.17
N TYR A 327 3.07 13.49 -11.12
CA TYR A 327 1.68 13.95 -11.11
C TYR A 327 1.55 15.45 -11.27
N GLU A 328 2.49 16.22 -10.72
CA GLU A 328 2.47 17.67 -10.82
C GLU A 328 2.69 18.13 -12.25
N MET A 329 3.69 17.55 -12.93
CA MET A 329 3.95 17.82 -14.34
C MET A 329 2.76 17.43 -15.22
N LEU A 330 2.17 16.25 -14.98
CA LEU A 330 0.97 15.79 -15.67
C LEU A 330 -0.19 16.79 -15.52
N GLN A 331 -0.45 17.30 -14.32
CA GLN A 331 -1.54 18.26 -14.08
C GLN A 331 -1.26 19.61 -14.77
N LYS A 332 -0.04 20.15 -14.63
CA LYS A 332 0.36 21.40 -15.28
C LYS A 332 0.27 21.30 -16.81
N THR A 333 0.78 20.21 -17.40
CA THR A 333 0.65 19.96 -18.83
C THR A 333 -0.80 19.79 -19.25
N TYR A 334 -1.63 19.06 -18.48
CA TYR A 334 -3.06 18.91 -18.80
C TYR A 334 -3.80 20.25 -18.83
N GLU A 335 -3.56 21.11 -17.83
CA GLU A 335 -4.17 22.43 -17.75
C GLU A 335 -3.76 23.34 -18.91
N GLN A 336 -2.49 23.31 -19.31
CA GLN A 336 -1.99 24.08 -20.45
C GLN A 336 -2.47 23.51 -21.79
N LEU A 337 -2.57 22.19 -21.91
CA LEU A 337 -2.89 21.49 -23.16
C LEU A 337 -4.38 21.56 -23.50
N LYS A 338 -5.26 21.48 -22.50
CA LYS A 338 -6.71 21.36 -22.67
C LYS A 338 -7.31 22.43 -23.61
N PRO A 339 -7.00 23.74 -23.50
CA PRO A 339 -7.55 24.74 -24.39
C PRO A 339 -7.20 24.51 -25.86
N TYR A 340 -5.97 24.08 -26.16
CA TYR A 340 -5.51 23.88 -27.54
C TYR A 340 -6.12 22.64 -28.19
N ILE A 341 -6.46 21.63 -27.40
CA ILE A 341 -6.92 20.34 -27.91
C ILE A 341 -8.43 20.28 -28.13
N GLU A 342 -9.20 21.06 -27.36
CA GLU A 342 -10.64 21.22 -27.61
C GLU A 342 -10.90 21.76 -29.04
N ASP A 343 -10.04 22.65 -29.54
CA ASP A 343 -10.11 23.18 -30.91
C ASP A 343 -9.80 22.13 -32.00
N LEU A 344 -9.07 21.07 -31.66
CA LEU A 344 -8.67 19.99 -32.58
C LEU A 344 -9.67 18.82 -32.61
N ASN A 345 -10.80 18.92 -31.90
CA ASN A 345 -11.81 17.86 -31.75
C ASN A 345 -11.23 16.56 -31.16
N TYR A 346 -10.34 16.71 -30.17
CA TYR A 346 -9.73 15.61 -29.43
C TYR A 346 -10.27 15.56 -28.00
N SER A 347 -10.41 14.35 -27.46
CA SER A 347 -10.78 14.16 -26.05
C SER A 347 -9.54 13.90 -25.20
N VAL A 348 -9.31 14.69 -24.15
CA VAL A 348 -8.19 14.49 -23.21
C VAL A 348 -8.70 13.85 -21.93
N PHE A 349 -8.15 12.68 -21.59
CA PHE A 349 -8.40 11.95 -20.36
C PHE A 349 -7.14 11.95 -19.51
N THR A 350 -7.25 12.27 -18.23
CA THR A 350 -6.10 12.36 -17.34
C THR A 350 -6.35 11.65 -16.02
N GLN A 351 -5.31 11.02 -15.49
CA GLN A 351 -5.33 10.43 -14.16
C GLN A 351 -5.45 11.51 -13.08
N GLY A 352 -6.38 11.33 -12.14
CA GLY A 352 -6.56 12.23 -11.00
C GLY A 352 -7.55 13.38 -11.24
N ALA A 353 -7.93 13.68 -12.49
CA ALA A 353 -9.04 14.59 -12.74
C ALA A 353 -10.35 13.93 -12.27
N ASN A 354 -11.01 14.55 -11.29
CA ASN A 354 -12.32 14.17 -10.75
C ASN A 354 -12.39 12.79 -10.06
N GLY A 355 -11.27 12.22 -9.63
CA GLY A 355 -11.24 10.94 -8.90
C GLY A 355 -11.71 9.73 -9.73
N GLU A 356 -11.65 9.82 -11.06
CA GLU A 356 -12.05 8.72 -11.93
C GLU A 356 -11.11 7.51 -11.81
N GLN A 357 -11.71 6.32 -11.69
CA GLN A 357 -10.96 5.06 -11.59
C GLN A 357 -10.27 4.74 -12.93
N ARG A 358 -9.02 4.25 -12.86
CA ARG A 358 -8.18 3.85 -14.01
C ARG A 358 -8.94 3.04 -15.08
N GLY A 359 -9.69 2.02 -14.67
CA GLY A 359 -10.45 1.18 -15.60
C GLY A 359 -11.56 1.93 -16.36
N LYS A 360 -12.14 2.99 -15.78
CA LYS A 360 -13.11 3.85 -16.48
C LYS A 360 -12.41 4.75 -17.50
N LEU A 361 -11.25 5.30 -17.16
CA LEU A 361 -10.45 6.14 -18.05
C LEU A 361 -10.03 5.37 -19.31
N ILE A 362 -9.49 4.15 -19.16
CA ILE A 362 -9.12 3.28 -20.30
C ILE A 362 -10.32 2.99 -21.20
N LYS A 363 -11.49 2.70 -20.61
CA LYS A 363 -12.72 2.46 -21.38
C LYS A 363 -13.19 3.69 -22.17
N LYS A 364 -13.05 4.89 -21.61
CA LYS A 364 -13.35 6.14 -22.34
C LYS A 364 -12.35 6.36 -23.46
N PHE A 365 -11.06 6.22 -23.18
CA PHE A 365 -10.00 6.34 -24.17
C PHE A 365 -10.23 5.43 -25.40
N LYS A 366 -10.49 4.12 -25.19
CA LYS A 366 -10.77 3.20 -26.31
C LYS A 366 -12.00 3.60 -27.14
N LYS A 367 -13.03 4.20 -26.52
CA LYS A 367 -14.26 4.64 -27.21
C LYS A 367 -14.08 5.88 -28.10
N HIS A 368 -13.04 6.67 -27.88
CA HIS A 368 -12.80 7.89 -28.64
C HIS A 368 -11.62 7.69 -29.60
N GLU A 369 -11.87 7.78 -30.90
CA GLU A 369 -10.86 7.57 -31.95
C GLU A 369 -9.76 8.64 -31.93
N ARG A 370 -10.12 9.87 -31.57
CA ARG A 370 -9.21 11.01 -31.35
C ARG A 370 -9.14 11.33 -29.88
N SER A 371 -8.19 10.74 -29.19
CA SER A 371 -8.06 10.95 -27.75
C SER A 371 -6.63 10.85 -27.26
N ILE A 372 -6.38 11.56 -26.15
CA ILE A 372 -5.11 11.54 -25.44
C ILE A 372 -5.39 11.03 -24.03
N LEU A 373 -4.65 10.00 -23.62
CA LEU A 373 -4.65 9.50 -22.25
C LEU A 373 -3.34 9.90 -21.58
N MET A 374 -3.43 10.72 -20.54
CA MET A 374 -2.30 11.15 -19.72
C MET A 374 -2.26 10.35 -18.41
N GLY A 375 -1.13 9.72 -18.10
CA GLY A 375 -0.97 8.87 -16.92
C GLY A 375 0.44 8.93 -16.32
N THR A 376 0.58 8.41 -15.10
CA THR A 376 1.89 8.21 -14.44
C THR A 376 2.29 6.74 -14.43
N SER A 377 3.34 6.34 -13.70
CA SER A 377 3.83 4.95 -13.52
C SER A 377 2.73 3.89 -13.40
N THR A 378 1.62 4.20 -12.72
CA THR A 378 0.47 3.28 -12.58
C THR A 378 -0.27 2.91 -13.88
N PHE A 379 -0.04 3.65 -14.99
CA PHE A 379 -0.51 3.33 -16.33
C PHE A 379 0.54 2.58 -17.18
N TRP A 380 1.80 2.49 -16.73
CA TRP A 380 2.86 1.77 -17.44
C TRP A 380 2.66 0.24 -17.39
N GLU A 381 2.02 -0.27 -16.34
CA GLU A 381 1.92 -1.71 -16.09
C GLU A 381 0.50 -2.24 -16.33
N GLY A 382 0.38 -3.27 -17.16
CA GLY A 382 -0.87 -4.02 -17.36
C GLY A 382 -1.91 -3.33 -18.24
N ILE A 383 -1.51 -2.41 -19.12
CA ILE A 383 -2.37 -1.84 -20.15
C ILE A 383 -2.04 -2.50 -21.48
N ASP A 384 -2.99 -3.29 -22.01
CA ASP A 384 -2.91 -3.86 -23.35
C ASP A 384 -3.81 -3.06 -24.31
N LEU A 385 -3.15 -2.37 -25.25
CA LEU A 385 -3.76 -1.50 -26.26
C LEU A 385 -3.25 -1.94 -27.63
N PRO A 386 -3.80 -3.03 -28.20
CA PRO A 386 -3.33 -3.57 -29.47
C PRO A 386 -3.82 -2.75 -30.67
N GLY A 387 -2.98 -2.63 -31.69
CA GLY A 387 -3.34 -2.06 -33.00
C GLY A 387 -3.74 -0.58 -32.89
N ASP A 388 -4.90 -0.23 -33.45
CA ASP A 388 -5.39 1.15 -33.51
C ASP A 388 -5.76 1.73 -32.13
N ASP A 389 -5.73 0.93 -31.06
CA ASP A 389 -6.00 1.39 -29.69
C ASP A 389 -4.95 2.40 -29.19
N VAL A 390 -3.71 2.39 -29.72
CA VAL A 390 -2.68 3.42 -29.51
C VAL A 390 -1.88 3.61 -30.79
N SER A 391 -1.93 4.83 -31.34
CA SER A 391 -1.18 5.21 -32.54
C SER A 391 0.17 5.85 -32.21
N ALA A 392 0.31 6.45 -31.03
CA ALA A 392 1.58 6.98 -30.53
C ALA A 392 1.67 6.92 -29.01
N SER A 393 2.88 6.69 -28.50
CA SER A 393 3.18 6.69 -27.06
C SER A 393 4.32 7.67 -26.79
N LEU A 394 4.12 8.58 -25.84
CA LEU A 394 5.13 9.48 -25.28
C LEU A 394 5.43 9.05 -23.85
N SER A 395 6.72 9.08 -23.49
CA SER A 395 7.21 8.60 -22.20
C SER A 395 8.24 9.53 -21.58
#